data_AF-A0A954R7Q4-F1
#
_entry.id   AF-A0A954R7Q4-F1
#
_cell.length_a   1.000
_cell.length_b   1.000
_cell.length_c   1.000
_cell.angle_alpha   90.00
_cell.angle_beta   90.00
_cell.angle_gamma   90.00
#
_symmetry.space_group_name_H-M   'P 1'
#
loop_
_entity.id
_entity.type
_entity.pdbx_description
1 polymer ?
#
loop_
_entity_poly.entity_id
_entity_poly.type
_entity_poly.pdbx_seq_one_letter_code
_entity_poly.pdbx_strand_id
1 'polypeptide(L)'
;FIGNLTNMSELQPGSSPGVLEVTGDFRQDAEGRLVMEIASPLATELYYQRQNDLLIVNGLAQLDGTLEVQLLHDFIPQVGESFELFDFARSDGAFAEIQLPDLPADRAWDTHRLYSAGLVAIVNHVVGDSNRDGLFNSSDLVAAFQAGHYEVDELATWETGDWNGDLRFNSSDLVMAFQTGAYAIEAHAVPEPGRLLLVGVAYVITILRRRQRVNSSTATY
;
A
#
# COMPACT_ATOMS: atom_id res chain seq x y z
N PHE A 1 32.32 11.20 -1.29
CA PHE A 1 32.79 12.11 -0.23
C PHE A 1 33.52 11.30 0.83
N ILE A 2 34.79 11.65 1.09
CA ILE A 2 35.57 10.96 2.12
C ILE A 2 35.35 11.67 3.46
N GLY A 3 34.82 10.95 4.44
CA GLY A 3 34.56 11.44 5.80
C GLY A 3 33.08 11.67 6.08
N ASN A 4 32.81 12.48 7.11
CA ASN A 4 31.45 12.79 7.56
C ASN A 4 30.87 14.00 6.82
N LEU A 5 29.60 13.92 6.43
CA LEU A 5 28.89 14.97 5.71
C LEU A 5 27.67 15.43 6.50
N THR A 6 27.53 16.75 6.68
CA THR A 6 26.32 17.35 7.25
C THR A 6 25.63 18.21 6.19
N ASN A 7 24.36 17.94 5.94
CA ASN A 7 23.50 18.76 5.10
C ASN A 7 22.64 19.69 5.98
N MET A 8 22.86 21.00 5.85
CA MET A 8 22.15 22.04 6.60
C MET A 8 21.24 22.92 5.72
N SER A 9 21.16 22.65 4.41
CA SER A 9 20.34 23.45 3.49
C SER A 9 19.84 22.62 2.33
N GLU A 10 20.65 22.37 1.31
CA GLU A 10 20.26 21.55 0.17
C GLU A 10 21.42 20.63 -0.22
N LEU A 11 21.09 19.37 -0.49
CA LEU A 11 22.00 18.39 -1.05
C LEU A 11 21.30 17.64 -2.19
N GLN A 12 22.00 17.51 -3.31
CA GLN A 12 21.61 16.71 -4.47
C GLN A 12 22.74 15.72 -4.80
N PRO A 13 22.45 14.44 -5.07
CA PRO A 13 23.45 13.45 -5.50
C PRO A 13 24.06 13.69 -6.90
N GLY A 14 24.96 14.66 -7.04
CA GLY A 14 25.87 14.76 -8.19
C GLY A 14 25.19 15.16 -9.52
N SER A 15 25.66 14.59 -10.63
CA SER A 15 25.05 14.82 -11.97
C SER A 15 23.88 13.85 -12.17
N SER A 16 22.69 14.38 -11.96
CA SER A 16 21.47 13.63 -11.77
C SER A 16 20.96 12.92 -13.02
N PRO A 17 20.37 11.72 -12.88
CA PRO A 17 20.44 10.90 -11.69
C PRO A 17 21.87 10.40 -11.43
N GLY A 18 22.37 10.62 -10.21
CA GLY A 18 23.75 10.40 -9.79
C GLY A 18 23.88 9.61 -8.49
N VAL A 19 25.13 9.39 -8.07
CA VAL A 19 25.45 8.64 -6.85
C VAL A 19 26.33 9.50 -5.97
N LEU A 20 25.93 9.68 -4.72
CA LEU A 20 26.74 10.28 -3.68
C LEU A 20 27.07 9.21 -2.63
N GLU A 21 28.34 8.81 -2.57
CA GLU A 21 28.82 7.97 -1.49
C GLU A 21 29.44 8.82 -0.37
N VAL A 22 29.01 8.61 0.87
CA VAL A 22 29.58 9.18 2.09
C VAL A 22 30.27 8.05 2.85
N THR A 23 31.60 8.10 2.95
CA THR A 23 32.35 7.01 3.58
C THR A 23 32.26 7.01 5.10
N GLY A 24 31.88 8.14 5.71
CA GLY A 24 31.66 8.30 7.15
C GLY A 24 30.18 8.44 7.50
N ASP A 25 29.90 9.19 8.56
CA ASP A 25 28.53 9.47 9.00
C ASP A 25 27.89 10.57 8.15
N PHE A 26 26.59 10.44 7.90
CA PHE A 26 25.77 11.45 7.25
C PHE A 26 24.80 12.04 8.27
N ARG A 27 24.69 13.38 8.31
CA ARG A 27 23.70 14.08 9.14
C ARG A 27 22.87 15.01 8.27
N GLN A 28 21.58 14.73 8.17
CA GLN A 28 20.58 15.67 7.71
C GLN A 28 20.09 16.49 8.91
N ASP A 29 20.26 17.81 8.89
CA ASP A 29 19.70 18.69 9.92
C ASP A 29 18.22 19.04 9.61
N ALA A 30 17.52 19.59 10.60
CA ALA A 30 16.10 19.92 10.51
C ALA A 30 15.77 20.93 9.40
N GLU A 31 16.69 21.85 9.08
CA GLU A 31 16.56 22.80 7.98
C GLU A 31 17.09 22.24 6.64
N GLY A 32 17.72 21.06 6.67
CA GLY A 32 18.26 20.42 5.49
C GLY A 32 17.16 19.86 4.59
N ARG A 33 17.35 20.02 3.28
CA ARG A 33 16.59 19.37 2.23
C ARG A 33 17.49 18.45 1.42
N LEU A 34 17.12 17.18 1.32
CA LEU A 34 17.78 16.20 0.45
C LEU A 34 16.89 16.02 -0.77
N VAL A 35 17.38 16.43 -1.94
CA VAL A 35 16.65 16.33 -3.20
C VAL A 35 17.17 15.10 -3.95
N MET A 36 16.26 14.22 -4.35
CA MET A 36 16.54 12.99 -5.07
C MET A 36 15.75 12.96 -6.38
N GLU A 37 16.44 12.74 -7.49
CA GLU A 37 15.84 12.75 -8.82
C GLU A 37 15.59 11.33 -9.35
N ILE A 38 14.48 11.16 -10.07
CA ILE A 38 14.09 9.92 -10.75
C ILE A 38 13.75 10.26 -12.20
N ALA A 39 14.23 9.45 -13.13
CA ALA A 39 14.06 9.61 -14.57
C ALA A 39 13.70 8.28 -15.23
N SER A 40 13.14 8.37 -16.44
CA SER A 40 12.88 7.21 -17.28
C SER A 40 14.18 6.46 -17.63
N PRO A 41 14.19 5.11 -17.63
CA PRO A 41 15.27 4.35 -18.24
C PRO A 41 15.36 4.68 -19.73
N LEU A 42 16.46 5.30 -20.16
CA LEU A 42 16.71 5.53 -21.58
C LEU A 42 17.13 4.21 -22.25
N ALA A 43 16.38 3.79 -23.26
CA ALA A 43 16.63 2.53 -23.97
C ALA A 43 17.85 2.56 -24.91
N THR A 44 18.38 3.74 -25.27
CA THR A 44 19.32 3.82 -26.39
C THR A 44 20.52 4.76 -26.30
N GLU A 45 20.57 5.85 -25.52
CA GLU A 45 21.75 6.74 -25.57
C GLU A 45 22.09 7.47 -24.24
N LEU A 46 23.30 7.17 -23.74
CA LEU A 46 24.34 8.00 -23.10
C LEU A 46 24.04 9.03 -21.99
N TYR A 47 22.80 9.32 -21.60
CA TYR A 47 22.56 10.43 -20.66
C TYR A 47 22.55 10.00 -19.18
N TYR A 48 21.93 8.87 -18.84
CA TYR A 48 21.81 8.42 -17.45
C TYR A 48 22.29 6.98 -17.26
N GLN A 49 23.20 6.76 -16.31
CA GLN A 49 23.71 5.43 -15.96
C GLN A 49 22.77 4.66 -15.03
N ARG A 50 21.85 5.38 -14.35
CA ARG A 50 20.81 4.83 -13.47
C ARG A 50 19.52 5.64 -13.63
N GLN A 51 18.40 5.07 -13.20
CA GLN A 51 17.08 5.71 -13.27
C GLN A 51 16.84 6.72 -12.15
N ASN A 52 17.63 6.69 -11.08
CA ASN A 52 17.39 7.52 -9.91
C ASN A 52 18.71 7.94 -9.25
N ASP A 53 18.62 8.89 -8.33
CA ASP A 53 19.70 9.25 -7.42
C ASP A 53 19.89 8.20 -6.33
N LEU A 54 21.12 7.99 -5.88
CA LEU A 54 21.42 7.13 -4.72
C LEU A 54 22.39 7.84 -3.79
N LEU A 55 22.00 7.92 -2.52
CA LEU A 55 22.88 8.28 -1.42
C LEU A 55 23.31 7.00 -0.69
N ILE A 56 24.61 6.72 -0.72
CA ILE A 56 25.23 5.62 0.01
C ILE A 56 25.89 6.20 1.26
N VAL A 57 25.61 5.64 2.44
CA VAL A 57 26.22 6.05 3.71
C VAL A 57 26.81 4.82 4.40
N ASN A 58 28.14 4.77 4.46
CA ASN A 58 28.87 3.65 5.06
C ASN A 58 28.92 3.75 6.61
N GLY A 59 28.69 4.94 7.17
CA GLY A 59 28.55 5.19 8.60
C GLY A 59 27.09 5.21 9.07
N LEU A 60 26.80 6.03 10.09
CA LEU A 60 25.44 6.32 10.55
C LEU A 60 24.81 7.43 9.71
N ALA A 61 23.63 7.18 9.16
CA ALA A 61 22.75 8.21 8.60
C ALA A 61 21.78 8.72 9.68
N GLN A 62 21.94 9.95 10.13
CA GLN A 62 20.98 10.65 10.99
C GLN A 62 20.03 11.46 10.12
N LEU A 63 18.74 11.16 10.17
CA LEU A 63 17.72 11.74 9.29
C LEU A 63 16.80 12.68 10.08
N ASP A 64 16.58 13.87 9.50
CA ASP A 64 15.68 14.93 9.95
C ASP A 64 15.27 15.78 8.72
N GLY A 65 14.52 16.86 8.90
CA GLY A 65 14.22 17.81 7.83
C GLY A 65 13.43 17.19 6.67
N THR A 66 13.71 17.61 5.44
CA THR A 66 12.89 17.26 4.27
C THR A 66 13.63 16.34 3.30
N LEU A 67 12.97 15.26 2.89
CA LEU A 67 13.27 14.52 1.66
C LEU A 67 12.35 15.04 0.54
N GLU A 68 12.92 15.47 -0.57
CA GLU A 68 12.20 15.87 -1.78
C GLU A 68 12.55 14.92 -2.92
N VAL A 69 11.54 14.38 -3.61
CA VAL A 69 11.74 13.56 -4.82
C VAL A 69 11.24 14.34 -6.05
N GLN A 70 12.03 14.35 -7.12
CA GLN A 70 11.69 15.02 -8.38
C GLN A 70 11.66 14.03 -9.54
N LEU A 71 10.64 14.14 -10.40
CA LEU A 71 10.57 13.39 -11.67
C LEU A 71 11.17 14.25 -12.79
N LEU A 72 12.18 13.72 -13.48
CA LEU A 72 12.84 14.41 -14.59
C LEU A 72 12.18 14.07 -15.92
N HIS A 73 12.20 15.03 -16.84
CA HIS A 73 11.82 14.85 -18.25
C HIS A 73 10.43 14.24 -18.45
N ASP A 74 9.46 14.71 -17.66
CA ASP A 74 8.06 14.25 -17.72
C ASP A 74 7.92 12.74 -17.50
N PHE A 75 8.86 12.13 -16.78
CA PHE A 75 8.77 10.71 -16.44
C PHE A 75 7.50 10.42 -15.64
N ILE A 76 6.76 9.41 -16.06
CA ILE A 76 5.56 8.93 -15.37
C ILE A 76 5.85 7.51 -14.87
N PRO A 77 6.14 7.33 -13.58
CA PRO A 77 6.38 6.03 -12.98
C PRO A 77 5.19 5.07 -13.17
N GLN A 78 5.50 3.79 -13.39
CA GLN A 78 4.54 2.72 -13.60
C GLN A 78 4.36 1.85 -12.36
N VAL A 79 3.15 1.36 -12.14
CA VAL A 79 2.86 0.43 -11.03
C VAL A 79 3.77 -0.79 -11.12
N GLY A 80 4.34 -1.16 -9.97
CA GLY A 80 5.32 -2.24 -9.84
C GLY A 80 6.77 -1.78 -9.99
N GLU A 81 7.02 -0.53 -10.39
CA GLU A 81 8.37 0.05 -10.35
C GLU A 81 8.78 0.40 -8.91
N SER A 82 10.08 0.30 -8.65
CA SER A 82 10.70 0.68 -7.38
C SER A 82 12.04 1.34 -7.61
N PHE A 83 12.37 2.34 -6.80
CA PHE A 83 13.57 3.15 -6.93
C PHE A 83 14.35 3.12 -5.61
N GLU A 84 15.63 2.76 -5.70
CA GLU A 84 16.54 2.68 -4.55
C GLU A 84 17.25 4.01 -4.34
N LEU A 85 16.72 4.81 -3.42
CA LEU A 85 17.23 6.15 -3.09
C LEU A 85 18.37 6.09 -2.07
N PHE A 86 18.38 5.07 -1.21
CA PHE A 86 19.34 4.98 -0.11
C PHE A 86 19.98 3.60 0.00
N ASP A 87 21.28 3.60 0.32
CA ASP A 87 21.99 2.44 0.84
C ASP A 87 22.68 2.85 2.14
N PHE A 88 22.01 2.58 3.26
CA PHE A 88 22.51 2.93 4.58
C PHE A 88 23.05 1.69 5.28
N ALA A 89 24.30 1.76 5.74
CA ALA A 89 24.82 0.75 6.66
C ALA A 89 24.01 0.76 7.97
N ARG A 90 23.64 1.95 8.45
CA ARG A 90 22.76 2.20 9.60
C ARG A 90 22.01 3.51 9.41
N SER A 91 20.76 3.57 9.85
CA SER A 91 19.97 4.79 9.93
C SER A 91 19.41 5.00 11.33
N ASP A 92 19.25 6.26 11.71
CA ASP A 92 18.58 6.71 12.93
C ASP A 92 17.75 7.96 12.63
N GLY A 93 16.60 8.10 13.28
CA GLY A 93 15.61 9.13 12.97
C GLY A 93 14.80 8.85 11.71
N ALA A 94 14.09 9.88 11.25
CA ALA A 94 13.26 9.88 10.05
C ALA A 94 13.20 11.31 9.50
N PHE A 95 12.98 11.46 8.18
CA PHE A 95 12.67 12.77 7.63
C PHE A 95 11.38 13.30 8.28
N ALA A 96 11.40 14.56 8.72
CA ALA A 96 10.24 15.24 9.27
C ALA A 96 9.17 15.47 8.21
N GLU A 97 9.58 15.62 6.95
CA GLU A 97 8.69 15.77 5.80
C GLU A 97 9.22 14.97 4.61
N ILE A 98 8.31 14.29 3.89
CA ILE A 98 8.61 13.61 2.63
C ILE A 98 7.73 14.26 1.56
N GLN A 99 8.36 14.98 0.63
CA GLN A 99 7.71 15.61 -0.50
C GLN A 99 7.89 14.73 -1.73
N LEU A 100 6.77 14.19 -2.21
CA LEU A 100 6.74 13.32 -3.38
C LEU A 100 5.96 14.00 -4.51
N PRO A 101 6.36 13.78 -5.77
CA PRO A 101 5.69 14.36 -6.91
C PRO A 101 4.34 13.67 -7.15
N ASP A 102 3.38 14.44 -7.66
CA ASP A 102 2.05 13.94 -8.00
C ASP A 102 2.14 12.80 -9.02
N LEU A 103 1.29 11.79 -8.83
CA LEU A 103 1.15 10.66 -9.74
C LEU A 103 -0.25 10.69 -10.39
N PRO A 104 -0.43 10.03 -11.54
CA PRO A 104 -1.77 9.74 -12.05
C PRO A 104 -2.64 9.06 -10.97
N ALA A 105 -3.95 9.37 -10.96
CA ALA A 105 -4.85 9.00 -9.85
C ALA A 105 -4.97 7.49 -9.58
N ASP A 106 -4.55 6.63 -10.51
CA ASP A 106 -4.59 5.17 -10.44
C ASP A 106 -3.38 4.55 -9.71
N ARG A 107 -2.41 5.36 -9.27
CA ARG A 107 -1.22 4.89 -8.58
C ARG A 107 -0.76 5.85 -7.48
N ALA A 108 -0.03 5.31 -6.51
CA ALA A 108 0.50 6.04 -5.37
C ALA A 108 1.94 5.62 -5.07
N TRP A 109 2.65 6.49 -4.36
CA TRP A 109 3.95 6.17 -3.79
C TRP A 109 3.78 5.31 -2.53
N ASP A 110 4.54 4.21 -2.46
CA ASP A 110 4.73 3.41 -1.27
C ASP A 110 6.11 3.70 -0.66
N THR A 111 6.12 4.21 0.58
CA THR A 111 7.32 4.56 1.34
C THR A 111 7.58 3.62 2.53
N HIS A 112 6.83 2.53 2.71
CA HIS A 112 6.98 1.63 3.87
C HIS A 112 8.38 1.00 3.96
N ARG A 113 9.08 0.93 2.82
CA ARG A 113 10.43 0.38 2.70
C ARG A 113 11.53 1.44 2.62
N LEU A 114 11.19 2.72 2.77
CA LEU A 114 12.14 3.83 2.62
C LEU A 114 13.28 3.72 3.65
N TYR A 115 12.95 3.53 4.92
CA TYR A 115 13.95 3.50 6.00
C TYR A 115 14.59 2.13 6.21
N SER A 116 13.94 1.05 5.78
CA SER A 116 14.40 -0.34 5.98
C SER A 116 15.21 -0.89 4.82
N ALA A 117 14.95 -0.42 3.60
CA ALA A 117 15.61 -0.88 2.38
C ALA A 117 16.00 0.26 1.44
N GLY A 118 15.76 1.53 1.81
CA GLY A 118 16.06 2.67 0.94
C GLY A 118 15.16 2.79 -0.29
N LEU A 119 14.02 2.09 -0.30
CA LEU A 119 13.15 1.98 -1.47
C LEU A 119 11.90 2.84 -1.35
N VAL A 120 11.56 3.51 -2.45
CA VAL A 120 10.18 3.92 -2.76
C VAL A 120 9.65 3.08 -3.91
N ALA A 121 8.36 2.78 -3.89
CA ALA A 121 7.71 2.00 -4.95
C ALA A 121 6.45 2.68 -5.47
N ILE A 122 6.02 2.27 -6.65
CA ILE A 122 4.73 2.67 -7.22
C ILE A 122 3.78 1.50 -7.07
N VAL A 123 2.69 1.73 -6.35
CA VAL A 123 1.63 0.75 -6.12
C VAL A 123 0.34 1.20 -6.80
N ASN A 124 -0.57 0.26 -7.05
CA ASN A 124 -1.92 0.62 -7.46
C ASN A 124 -2.55 1.47 -6.36
N HIS A 125 -3.20 2.55 -6.77
CA HIS A 125 -4.04 3.35 -5.90
C HIS A 125 -5.47 3.13 -6.34
N VAL A 126 -6.15 2.22 -5.64
CA VAL A 126 -7.54 1.89 -5.92
C VAL A 126 -8.40 2.59 -4.89
N VAL A 127 -9.15 3.60 -5.31
CA VAL A 127 -10.12 4.27 -4.45
C VAL A 127 -11.08 3.23 -3.89
N GLY A 128 -11.22 3.19 -2.56
CA GLY A 128 -12.03 2.20 -1.88
C GLY A 128 -11.25 1.02 -1.29
N ASP A 129 -10.00 0.79 -1.69
CA ASP A 129 -9.15 -0.31 -1.18
C ASP A 129 -8.59 0.03 0.22
N SER A 130 -9.34 -0.35 1.25
CA SER A 130 -9.02 -0.06 2.66
C SER A 130 -8.14 -1.13 3.28
N ASN A 131 -8.24 -2.37 2.80
CA ASN A 131 -7.41 -3.46 3.30
C ASN A 131 -6.06 -3.57 2.56
N ARG A 132 -5.86 -2.76 1.52
CA ARG A 132 -4.66 -2.67 0.66
C ARG A 132 -4.35 -3.97 -0.06
N ASP A 133 -5.38 -4.72 -0.45
CA ASP A 133 -5.24 -5.96 -1.23
C ASP A 133 -5.17 -5.71 -2.75
N GLY A 134 -5.27 -4.46 -3.17
CA GLY A 134 -5.21 -4.01 -4.56
C GLY A 134 -6.56 -4.06 -5.28
N LEU A 135 -7.65 -4.39 -4.59
CA LEU A 135 -9.01 -4.45 -5.12
C LEU A 135 -9.95 -3.64 -4.23
N PHE A 136 -10.86 -2.88 -4.80
CA PHE A 136 -11.98 -2.32 -4.04
C PHE A 136 -13.15 -3.32 -4.07
N ASN A 137 -13.44 -4.00 -2.95
CA ASN A 137 -14.52 -4.98 -2.85
C ASN A 137 -15.25 -4.91 -1.49
N SER A 138 -16.08 -5.91 -1.19
CA SER A 138 -16.86 -5.93 0.06
C SER A 138 -15.99 -6.02 1.31
N SER A 139 -14.81 -6.62 1.21
CA SER A 139 -13.87 -6.75 2.32
C SER A 139 -13.34 -5.38 2.74
N ASP A 140 -13.16 -4.46 1.81
CA ASP A 140 -12.76 -3.08 2.10
C ASP A 140 -13.85 -2.27 2.76
N LEU A 141 -15.08 -2.41 2.26
CA LEU A 141 -16.23 -1.79 2.93
C LEU A 141 -16.33 -2.30 4.36
N VAL A 142 -16.19 -3.61 4.57
CA VAL A 142 -16.18 -4.19 5.92
C VAL A 142 -15.03 -3.62 6.76
N ALA A 143 -13.82 -3.52 6.22
CA ALA A 143 -12.67 -2.95 6.93
C ALA A 143 -12.91 -1.48 7.32
N ALA A 144 -13.34 -0.64 6.37
CA ALA A 144 -13.63 0.77 6.61
C ALA A 144 -14.77 0.96 7.64
N PHE A 145 -15.88 0.22 7.51
CA PHE A 145 -16.99 0.32 8.47
C PHE A 145 -16.64 -0.24 9.84
N GLN A 146 -15.76 -1.24 9.94
CA GLN A 146 -15.29 -1.77 11.22
C GLN A 146 -14.44 -0.75 11.99
N ALA A 147 -13.80 0.21 11.30
CA ALA A 147 -13.09 1.30 11.95
C ALA A 147 -14.05 2.23 12.72
N GLY A 148 -15.32 2.32 12.31
CA GLY A 148 -16.36 3.05 13.06
C GLY A 148 -16.38 4.57 12.82
N HIS A 149 -15.67 5.08 11.81
CA HIS A 149 -15.58 6.51 11.50
C HIS A 149 -16.72 7.05 10.60
N TYR A 150 -17.61 6.18 10.13
CA TYR A 150 -18.64 6.58 9.15
C TYR A 150 -19.63 7.60 9.70
N GLU A 151 -19.68 8.78 9.08
CA GLU A 151 -20.53 9.91 9.49
C GLU A 151 -20.27 10.35 10.95
N VAL A 152 -19.04 10.16 11.42
CA VAL A 152 -18.55 10.62 12.71
C VAL A 152 -17.59 11.79 12.50
N ASP A 153 -17.66 12.82 13.34
CA ASP A 153 -16.74 13.97 13.30
C ASP A 153 -15.39 13.63 13.96
N GLU A 154 -14.76 12.57 13.46
CA GLU A 154 -13.44 12.09 13.83
C GLU A 154 -12.57 12.00 12.58
N LEU A 155 -11.27 12.26 12.75
CA LEU A 155 -10.32 12.17 11.64
C LEU A 155 -10.26 10.73 11.12
N ALA A 156 -10.52 10.54 9.84
CA ALA A 156 -10.33 9.28 9.14
C ALA A 156 -9.04 9.32 8.32
N THR A 157 -8.36 8.18 8.23
CA THR A 157 -7.34 7.89 7.23
C THR A 157 -7.96 7.12 6.06
N TRP A 158 -7.19 6.96 4.99
CA TRP A 158 -7.55 6.14 3.83
C TRP A 158 -8.07 4.74 4.20
N GLU A 159 -7.36 4.04 5.10
CA GLU A 159 -7.70 2.67 5.54
C GLU A 159 -8.99 2.62 6.37
N THR A 160 -9.36 3.76 6.96
CA THR A 160 -10.58 3.90 7.76
C THR A 160 -11.73 4.53 6.97
N GLY A 161 -11.52 4.79 5.68
CA GLY A 161 -12.57 5.18 4.74
C GLY A 161 -12.48 6.60 4.16
N ASP A 162 -11.47 7.41 4.47
CA ASP A 162 -11.25 8.73 3.83
C ASP A 162 -10.65 8.55 2.43
N TRP A 163 -11.50 8.29 1.45
CA TRP A 163 -11.10 7.98 0.08
C TRP A 163 -11.13 9.20 -0.85
N ASN A 164 -11.66 10.33 -0.39
CA ASN A 164 -11.59 11.61 -1.10
C ASN A 164 -10.51 12.56 -0.54
N GLY A 165 -9.88 12.22 0.60
CA GLY A 165 -8.79 12.96 1.23
C GLY A 165 -9.23 14.19 2.04
N ASP A 166 -10.50 14.26 2.46
CA ASP A 166 -11.04 15.37 3.24
C ASP A 166 -10.96 15.17 4.77
N LEU A 167 -10.28 14.09 5.20
CA LEU A 167 -10.08 13.65 6.58
C LEU A 167 -11.36 13.16 7.27
N ARG A 168 -12.41 12.81 6.53
CA ARG A 168 -13.66 12.28 7.09
C ARG A 168 -14.12 11.09 6.29
N PHE A 169 -14.56 10.04 6.97
CA PHE A 169 -15.26 8.94 6.30
C PHE A 169 -16.77 9.20 6.30
N ASN A 170 -17.33 9.54 5.15
CA ASN A 170 -18.74 9.85 4.98
C ASN A 170 -19.29 9.37 3.62
N SER A 171 -20.54 9.71 3.33
CA SER A 171 -21.17 9.34 2.06
C SER A 171 -20.41 9.85 0.81
N SER A 172 -19.64 10.94 0.90
CA SER A 172 -18.82 11.44 -0.20
C SER A 172 -17.70 10.47 -0.60
N ASP A 173 -17.09 9.76 0.35
CA ASP A 173 -16.06 8.77 0.08
C ASP A 173 -16.62 7.57 -0.67
N LEU A 174 -17.76 7.07 -0.21
CA LEU A 174 -18.46 5.98 -0.89
C LEU A 174 -18.82 6.39 -2.31
N VAL A 175 -19.36 7.60 -2.49
CA VAL A 175 -19.67 8.13 -3.82
C VAL A 175 -18.41 8.20 -4.68
N MET A 176 -17.30 8.71 -4.16
CA MET A 176 -16.02 8.76 -4.87
C MET A 176 -15.57 7.37 -5.30
N ALA A 177 -15.51 6.40 -4.37
CA ALA A 177 -15.06 5.04 -4.65
C ALA A 177 -15.93 4.33 -5.68
N PHE A 178 -17.26 4.43 -5.59
CA PHE A 178 -18.15 3.81 -6.56
C PHE A 178 -18.19 4.52 -7.92
N GLN A 179 -17.95 5.84 -7.96
CA GLN A 179 -17.86 6.59 -9.22
C GLN A 179 -16.66 6.18 -10.08
N THR A 180 -15.59 5.67 -9.47
CA THR A 180 -14.44 5.15 -10.21
C THR A 180 -14.78 3.91 -11.06
N GLY A 181 -15.85 3.18 -10.71
CA GLY A 181 -16.22 1.92 -11.35
C GLY A 181 -15.29 0.75 -11.01
N ALA A 182 -14.40 0.90 -10.03
CA ALA A 182 -13.39 -0.10 -9.67
C ALA A 182 -13.91 -1.22 -8.75
N TYR A 183 -15.18 -1.20 -8.34
CA TYR A 183 -15.72 -2.19 -7.40
C TYR A 183 -15.69 -3.60 -8.00
N ALA A 184 -14.79 -4.42 -7.47
CA ALA A 184 -14.57 -5.79 -7.87
C ALA A 184 -15.59 -6.72 -7.20
N ILE A 185 -16.15 -7.61 -8.00
CA ILE A 185 -17.01 -8.69 -7.50
C ILE A 185 -16.13 -9.92 -7.33
N GLU A 186 -15.59 -10.09 -6.12
CA GLU A 186 -14.98 -11.36 -5.75
C GLU A 186 -16.07 -12.44 -5.69
N ALA A 187 -15.84 -13.56 -6.36
CA ALA A 187 -16.66 -14.76 -6.21
C ALA A 187 -16.34 -15.39 -4.85
N HIS A 188 -16.80 -14.78 -3.75
CA HIS A 188 -16.81 -15.46 -2.47
C HIS A 188 -17.71 -16.69 -2.63
N ALA A 189 -17.12 -17.88 -2.58
CA ALA A 189 -17.87 -19.12 -2.44
C ALA A 189 -18.63 -19.03 -1.12
N VAL A 190 -19.89 -18.61 -1.18
CA VAL A 190 -20.83 -18.74 -0.07
C VAL A 190 -20.79 -20.23 0.30
N PRO A 191 -20.40 -20.61 1.54
CA PRO A 191 -20.51 -21.99 1.96
C PRO A 191 -21.98 -22.36 1.83
N GLU A 192 -22.33 -23.12 0.78
CA GLU A 192 -23.64 -23.76 0.72
C GLU A 192 -23.76 -24.52 2.06
N PRO A 193 -24.85 -24.36 2.83
CA PRO A 193 -25.08 -25.25 3.97
C PRO A 193 -24.97 -26.67 3.43
N GLY A 194 -23.91 -27.38 3.86
CA GLY A 194 -23.39 -28.52 3.11
C GLY A 194 -24.51 -29.47 2.72
N ARG A 195 -24.53 -29.90 1.45
CA ARG A 195 -25.50 -30.87 0.90
C ARG A 195 -25.63 -32.17 1.72
N LEU A 196 -24.73 -32.38 2.69
CA LEU A 196 -24.78 -33.42 3.72
C LEU A 196 -25.96 -33.28 4.70
N LEU A 197 -26.47 -32.07 4.97
CA LEU A 197 -27.63 -31.88 5.87
C LEU A 197 -28.94 -32.36 5.23
N LEU A 198 -29.10 -32.21 3.90
CA LEU A 198 -30.30 -32.67 3.18
C LEU A 198 -30.34 -34.19 2.98
N VAL A 199 -29.18 -34.85 2.80
CA VAL A 199 -29.13 -36.32 2.68
C VAL A 199 -29.31 -37.01 4.04
N GLY A 200 -28.76 -36.44 5.12
CA GLY A 200 -28.90 -36.99 6.47
C GLY A 200 -30.36 -37.00 6.96
N VAL A 201 -31.11 -35.93 6.73
CA VAL A 201 -32.53 -35.84 7.15
C VAL A 201 -33.42 -36.81 6.37
N ALA A 202 -33.19 -36.99 5.06
CA ALA A 202 -33.94 -37.94 4.24
C ALA A 202 -33.68 -39.42 4.65
N TYR A 203 -32.45 -39.74 5.05
CA TYR A 203 -32.09 -41.07 5.53
C TYR A 203 -32.71 -41.40 6.91
N VAL A 204 -32.75 -40.43 7.82
CA VAL A 204 -33.40 -40.61 9.14
C VAL A 204 -34.92 -40.76 8.99
N ILE A 205 -35.57 -39.97 8.13
CA ILE A 205 -37.01 -40.06 7.87
C ILE A 205 -37.40 -41.43 7.28
N THR A 206 -36.57 -42.00 6.39
CA THR A 206 -36.84 -43.33 5.82
C THR A 206 -36.65 -44.46 6.83
N ILE A 207 -35.67 -44.39 7.73
CA ILE A 207 -35.50 -45.36 8.83
C ILE A 207 -36.67 -45.29 9.81
N LEU A 208 -37.10 -44.10 10.20
CA LEU A 208 -38.22 -43.92 11.13
C LEU A 208 -39.55 -44.41 10.54
N ARG A 209 -39.81 -44.13 9.26
CA ARG A 209 -41.00 -44.65 8.54
C ARG A 209 -40.99 -46.18 8.40
N ARG A 210 -39.81 -46.80 8.23
CA ARG A 210 -39.67 -48.27 8.19
C ARG A 210 -39.95 -48.90 9.56
N ARG A 211 -39.46 -48.31 10.65
CA ARG A 211 -39.67 -48.81 12.01
C ARG A 211 -41.14 -48.74 12.44
N GLN A 212 -41.84 -47.67 12.07
CA GLN A 212 -43.28 -47.54 12.38
C GLN A 212 -44.13 -48.59 11.65
N ARG A 213 -43.82 -48.92 10.39
CA ARG A 213 -44.53 -49.95 9.62
C ARG A 213 -44.37 -51.38 10.17
N VAL A 214 -43.22 -51.71 10.74
CA VAL A 214 -42.96 -53.05 11.29
C VAL A 214 -43.70 -53.27 12.60
N ASN A 215 -43.81 -52.24 13.44
CA ASN A 215 -44.53 -52.33 14.72
C ASN A 215 -46.06 -52.35 14.57
N SER A 216 -46.61 -51.86 13.45
CA SER A 216 -48.04 -51.92 13.16
C SER A 216 -48.53 -53.31 12.70
N SER A 217 -47.62 -54.22 12.34
CA SER A 217 -47.94 -55.53 11.76
C SER A 217 -47.92 -56.69 12.76
N THR A 218 -47.71 -56.42 14.05
CA THR A 218 -47.62 -57.44 15.13
C THR A 218 -48.74 -57.37 16.16
N ALA A 219 -49.82 -56.63 15.89
CA ALA A 219 -51.00 -56.57 16.73
C ALA A 219 -52.24 -57.17 16.02
N THR A 220 -52.18 -58.46 15.73
CA THR A 220 -53.36 -59.29 15.43
C THR A 220 -53.04 -60.75 15.73
N TYR A 221 -53.35 -61.19 16.94
CA TYR A 221 -54.19 -62.36 17.27
C TYR A 221 -54.30 -62.49 18.79
#